data_AF-A0A9P5QES1-F1
#
_entry.id   AF-A0A9P5QES1-F1
#
_cell.length_a   1.000
_cell.length_b   1.000
_cell.length_c   1.000
_cell.angle_alpha   90.00
_cell.angle_beta   90.00
_cell.angle_gamma   90.00
#
_symmetry.space_group_name_H-M   'P 1'
#
loop_
_entity.id
_entity.type
_entity.pdbx_description
1 polymer ?
#
loop_
_entity_poly.entity_id
_entity_poly.type
_entity_poly.pdbx_seq_one_letter_code
_entity_poly.pdbx_strand_id
1 'polypeptide(L)'
;MLCNPQFILLARRSLSASATPDATAEFLAKHPALPTATIPKRGLVLSKLGFGAYRTNESQPAHRAALMKAIQAGVNVIDTSSHFGYGASETFIGNTLEDMFKQNKIKREQVVVVTKAGFIIPPTSSSIASSPSESLDNIPSYAKISDSSYHSIHPTYLKSQITASLERLKLDKIDIFMINNPERMLGDKHIPGGFTKSRLYKEIAEAFAYLDQEVAEGRIGGYGICSNAMHMPTTEDHLSLKAIAKTRTDFGWNLENFVAIQAPLNLFERELVTDVFPAKSLAREAKELDIFVFTNRPLNAIAGGQIVTLENKGQHNRQETAAKLLDTLDLNFTSLAQMELDIKDMIEEESIALKFVWSEILSENLSRLSSNYFAAKHYLEREVLPAIDRDLKFLHDSVTKESSQEFDNEFVDKDAIINWIDLYRKEAKTLTTDIASFCQLDSDKRNDELNLVLGLICKDFVSDVGPNKVENIGSPLSTKSIQYCAASPNVGCTLVGMRTPEYVYDALAATEASKRLTKSQLDLIAQCPLLLAV
;
A
#
# COMPACT_ATOMS: atom_id res chain seq x y z
N MET A 1 54.43 27.61 -3.55
CA MET A 1 53.28 27.67 -2.63
C MET A 1 52.48 26.40 -2.80
N LEU A 2 52.74 25.40 -1.96
CA LEU A 2 52.01 24.12 -1.97
C LEU A 2 50.76 24.29 -1.09
N CYS A 3 49.57 24.21 -1.69
CA CYS A 3 48.31 24.12 -0.95
C CYS A 3 48.25 22.77 -0.23
N ASN A 4 48.19 22.83 1.10
CA ASN A 4 48.15 21.68 1.99
C ASN A 4 46.80 20.93 1.88
N PRO A 5 46.77 19.61 1.59
CA PRO A 5 45.54 18.82 1.48
C PRO A 5 44.72 18.71 2.78
N GLN A 6 45.29 19.09 3.93
CA GLN A 6 44.59 19.03 5.22
C GLN A 6 43.42 20.02 5.36
N PHE A 7 43.30 21.03 4.50
CA PHE A 7 42.22 22.01 4.59
C PHE A 7 40.88 21.58 3.95
N ILE A 8 40.85 20.51 3.15
CA ILE A 8 39.58 19.99 2.58
C ILE A 8 38.90 18.99 3.53
N LEU A 9 39.63 18.43 4.52
CA LEU A 9 39.07 17.48 5.48
C LEU A 9 38.38 18.13 6.70
N LEU A 10 38.59 19.43 6.92
CA LEU A 10 38.11 20.14 8.12
C LEU A 10 36.82 20.95 7.93
N ALA A 11 36.18 20.86 6.75
CA ALA A 11 34.91 21.52 6.46
C ALA A 11 33.70 20.56 6.35
N ARG A 12 33.86 19.27 6.69
CA ARG A 12 32.72 18.43 7.11
C ARG A 12 32.48 18.69 8.59
N ARG A 13 31.74 19.76 8.92
CA ARG A 13 31.03 19.77 10.21
C ARG A 13 30.22 18.47 10.24
N SER A 14 30.60 17.58 11.16
CA SER A 14 30.01 16.28 11.46
C SER A 14 28.47 16.31 11.30
N LEU A 15 27.97 16.02 10.10
CA LEU A 15 26.60 15.60 9.92
C LEU A 15 26.55 14.22 10.57
N SER A 16 25.77 14.06 11.63
CA SER A 16 25.57 12.74 12.23
C SER A 16 24.95 11.80 11.19
N ALA A 17 25.41 10.55 11.20
CA ALA A 17 24.99 9.52 10.26
C ALA A 17 23.49 9.15 10.39
N SER A 18 22.85 9.50 11.51
CA SER A 18 21.48 9.07 11.84
C SER A 18 20.67 10.06 12.67
N ALA A 19 19.39 9.75 12.87
CA ALA A 19 18.51 10.45 13.80
C ALA A 19 19.08 10.43 15.24
N THR A 20 18.83 11.49 16.01
CA THR A 20 19.21 11.55 17.43
C THR A 20 18.03 11.98 18.32
N PRO A 21 17.98 11.55 19.60
CA PRO A 21 16.93 11.96 20.52
C PRO A 21 16.77 13.48 20.63
N ASP A 22 17.88 14.19 20.82
CA ASP A 22 17.86 15.65 21.00
C ASP A 22 17.38 16.38 19.74
N ALA A 23 17.88 15.99 18.55
CA ALA A 23 17.53 16.67 17.32
C ALA A 23 16.09 16.38 16.89
N THR A 24 15.60 15.15 17.08
CA THR A 24 14.20 14.80 16.80
C THR A 24 13.24 15.52 17.74
N ALA A 25 13.58 15.63 19.03
CA ALA A 25 12.81 16.41 20.00
C ALA A 25 12.82 17.91 19.68
N GLU A 26 13.98 18.50 19.36
CA GLU A 26 14.11 19.92 19.00
C GLU A 26 13.34 20.25 17.72
N PHE A 27 13.33 19.33 16.75
CA PHE A 27 12.56 19.47 15.52
C PHE A 27 11.06 19.55 15.82
N LEU A 28 10.52 18.58 16.56
CA LEU A 28 9.09 18.51 16.87
C LEU A 28 8.61 19.59 17.84
N ALA A 29 9.50 20.12 18.69
CA ALA A 29 9.18 21.28 19.53
C ALA A 29 8.76 22.52 18.72
N LYS A 30 9.16 22.61 17.44
CA LYS A 30 8.76 23.67 16.50
C LYS A 30 7.37 23.44 15.89
N HIS A 31 6.78 22.27 16.10
CA HIS A 31 5.49 21.85 15.56
C HIS A 31 4.54 21.33 16.67
N PRO A 32 4.20 22.16 17.68
CA PRO A 32 3.49 21.72 18.88
C PRO A 32 2.05 21.24 18.65
N ALA A 33 1.45 21.58 17.50
CA ALA A 33 0.12 21.10 17.12
C ALA A 33 0.11 19.60 16.79
N LEU A 34 1.21 19.07 16.26
CA LEU A 34 1.31 17.68 15.84
C LEU A 34 1.62 16.79 17.05
N PRO A 35 0.76 15.82 17.40
CA PRO A 35 1.04 14.89 18.48
C PRO A 35 2.29 14.07 18.20
N THR A 36 3.01 13.71 19.26
CA THR A 36 4.26 12.97 19.17
C THR A 36 4.21 11.66 19.97
N ALA A 37 5.15 10.76 19.68
CA ALA A 37 5.41 9.55 20.44
C ALA A 37 6.91 9.24 20.42
N THR A 38 7.42 8.60 21.47
CA THR A 38 8.86 8.26 21.59
C THR A 38 9.06 6.78 21.38
N ILE A 39 10.09 6.38 20.61
CA ILE A 39 10.55 4.99 20.56
C ILE A 39 11.28 4.68 21.87
N PRO A 40 10.74 3.84 22.77
CA PRO A 40 11.26 3.72 24.13
C PRO A 40 12.74 3.35 24.19
N LYS A 41 13.15 2.32 23.42
CA LYS A 41 14.52 1.78 23.38
C LYS A 41 15.55 2.67 22.66
N ARG A 42 15.11 3.78 22.05
CA ARG A 42 15.97 4.66 21.24
C ARG A 42 15.89 6.13 21.63
N GLY A 43 14.86 6.54 22.37
CA GLY A 43 14.64 7.93 22.75
C GLY A 43 14.29 8.87 21.59
N LEU A 44 14.14 8.36 20.36
CA LEU A 44 13.77 9.14 19.19
C LEU A 44 12.32 9.60 19.34
N VAL A 45 12.07 10.91 19.19
CA VAL A 45 10.73 11.48 19.24
C VAL A 45 10.20 11.58 17.81
N LEU A 46 9.03 10.99 17.55
CA LEU A 46 8.40 10.95 16.25
C LEU A 46 7.10 11.74 16.26
N SER A 47 6.76 12.37 15.13
CA SER A 47 5.38 12.75 14.86
C SER A 47 4.50 11.49 14.83
N LYS A 48 3.27 11.59 15.36
CA LYS A 48 2.26 10.52 15.25
C LYS A 48 1.77 10.29 13.82
N LEU A 49 2.09 11.20 12.90
CA LEU A 49 1.91 11.05 11.46
C LEU A 49 3.24 10.69 10.81
N GLY A 50 3.24 9.70 9.92
CA GLY A 50 4.42 9.32 9.14
C GLY A 50 4.14 9.27 7.65
N PHE A 51 5.17 9.56 6.86
CA PHE A 51 5.09 9.52 5.40
C PHE A 51 5.31 8.10 4.90
N GLY A 52 4.25 7.41 4.47
CA GLY A 52 4.34 6.12 3.80
C GLY A 52 4.65 6.28 2.32
N ALA A 53 5.74 5.69 1.85
CA ALA A 53 6.25 5.87 0.49
C ALA A 53 5.78 4.80 -0.52
N TYR A 54 4.82 3.94 -0.15
CA TYR A 54 4.29 2.93 -1.07
C TYR A 54 3.70 3.59 -2.34
N ARG A 55 4.14 3.11 -3.52
CA ARG A 55 3.81 3.66 -4.85
C ARG A 55 4.29 5.10 -5.08
N THR A 56 5.28 5.57 -4.34
CA THR A 56 6.00 6.81 -4.67
C THR A 56 7.22 6.52 -5.55
N ASN A 57 7.59 7.50 -6.37
CA ASN A 57 8.74 7.47 -7.27
C ASN A 57 8.99 8.88 -7.83
N GLU A 58 10.16 9.08 -8.42
CA GLU A 58 10.62 10.37 -8.98
C GLU A 58 9.88 10.84 -10.23
N SER A 59 9.18 9.97 -10.95
CA SER A 59 8.49 10.36 -12.19
C SER A 59 7.29 11.29 -11.94
N GLN A 60 6.88 11.44 -10.68
CA GLN A 60 5.72 12.23 -10.27
C GLN A 60 6.16 13.41 -9.41
N PRO A 61 6.23 14.64 -9.96
CA PRO A 61 6.64 15.83 -9.20
C PRO A 61 5.81 16.07 -7.92
N ALA A 62 4.53 15.68 -7.93
CA ALA A 62 3.65 15.77 -6.78
C ALA A 62 4.13 14.95 -5.57
N HIS A 63 4.78 13.80 -5.79
CA HIS A 63 5.32 12.98 -4.70
C HIS A 63 6.42 13.73 -3.93
N ARG A 64 7.36 14.36 -4.66
CA ARG A 64 8.43 15.16 -4.06
C ARG A 64 7.87 16.36 -3.31
N ALA A 65 6.91 17.07 -3.91
CA ALA A 65 6.23 18.18 -3.27
C ALA A 65 5.52 17.75 -1.97
N ALA A 66 4.85 16.60 -1.97
CA ALA A 66 4.18 16.03 -0.80
C ALA A 66 5.17 15.69 0.32
N LEU A 67 6.27 15.00 0.01
CA LEU A 67 7.30 14.67 1.01
C LEU A 67 7.90 15.93 1.64
N MET A 68 8.29 16.91 0.80
CA MET A 68 8.82 18.18 1.28
C MET A 68 7.81 18.92 2.17
N LYS A 69 6.54 18.95 1.77
CA LYS A 69 5.45 19.58 2.53
C LYS A 69 5.24 18.89 3.87
N ALA A 70 5.25 17.56 3.90
CA ALA A 70 5.09 16.78 5.13
C ALA A 70 6.22 17.09 6.12
N ILE A 71 7.47 17.05 5.65
CA ILE A 71 8.64 17.39 6.46
C ILE A 71 8.54 18.82 7.00
N GLN A 72 8.24 19.80 6.13
CA GLN A 72 8.08 21.19 6.55
C GLN A 72 6.96 21.41 7.57
N ALA A 73 5.97 20.51 7.61
CA ALA A 73 4.87 20.56 8.57
C ALA A 73 5.15 19.79 9.88
N GLY A 74 6.35 19.22 10.05
CA GLY A 74 6.75 18.53 11.27
C GLY A 74 6.69 17.01 11.19
N VAL A 75 6.35 16.42 10.03
CA VAL A 75 6.43 14.96 9.84
C VAL A 75 7.89 14.55 9.73
N ASN A 76 8.39 13.83 10.72
CA ASN A 76 9.82 13.48 10.80
C ASN A 76 10.10 11.99 10.64
N VAL A 77 9.12 11.18 10.27
CA VAL A 77 9.29 9.75 10.00
C VAL A 77 8.84 9.40 8.60
N ILE A 78 9.71 8.68 7.88
CA ILE A 78 9.53 8.26 6.50
C ILE A 78 9.65 6.75 6.42
N ASP A 79 8.63 6.10 5.87
CA ASP A 79 8.53 4.67 5.75
C ASP A 79 8.58 4.22 4.28
N THR A 80 9.55 3.38 3.93
CA THR A 80 9.74 2.84 2.58
C THR A 80 10.06 1.34 2.61
N SER A 81 10.42 0.74 1.48
CA SER A 81 10.91 -0.64 1.41
C SER A 81 11.67 -0.88 0.11
N SER A 82 12.62 -1.81 0.12
CA SER A 82 13.45 -2.16 -1.05
C SER A 82 12.64 -2.64 -2.26
N HIS A 83 11.52 -3.35 -2.04
CA HIS A 83 10.68 -3.86 -3.13
C HIS A 83 9.67 -2.83 -3.70
N PHE A 84 9.54 -1.64 -3.10
CA PHE A 84 8.61 -0.62 -3.60
C PHE A 84 9.11 -0.02 -4.92
N GLY A 85 8.46 -0.41 -6.02
CA GLY A 85 8.85 0.01 -7.36
C GLY A 85 10.27 -0.44 -7.72
N TYR A 86 10.70 -1.64 -7.28
CA TYR A 86 12.05 -2.17 -7.52
C TYR A 86 13.18 -1.26 -6.98
N GLY A 87 12.92 -0.61 -5.83
CA GLY A 87 13.84 0.33 -5.18
C GLY A 87 13.61 1.80 -5.56
N ALA A 88 12.73 2.10 -6.52
CA ALA A 88 12.45 3.47 -6.95
C ALA A 88 11.97 4.38 -5.81
N SER A 89 11.23 3.83 -4.85
CA SER A 89 10.80 4.56 -3.65
C SER A 89 11.98 5.00 -2.79
N GLU A 90 12.96 4.12 -2.54
CA GLU A 90 14.15 4.46 -1.76
C GLU A 90 15.00 5.52 -2.46
N THR A 91 15.22 5.38 -3.76
CA THR A 91 15.95 6.37 -4.56
C THR A 91 15.27 7.74 -4.51
N PHE A 92 13.95 7.78 -4.64
CA PHE A 92 13.14 8.99 -4.52
C PHE A 92 13.31 9.68 -3.16
N ILE A 93 13.20 8.92 -2.07
CA ILE A 93 13.41 9.45 -0.71
C ILE A 93 14.84 9.96 -0.55
N GLY A 94 15.85 9.19 -0.97
CA GLY A 94 17.25 9.53 -0.83
C GLY A 94 17.63 10.82 -1.55
N ASN A 95 17.22 10.98 -2.81
CA ASN A 95 17.42 12.20 -3.59
C ASN A 95 16.74 13.41 -2.93
N THR A 96 15.48 13.26 -2.49
CA THR A 96 14.73 14.37 -1.90
C THR A 96 15.36 14.81 -0.57
N LEU A 97 15.75 13.87 0.30
CA LEU A 97 16.41 14.19 1.56
C LEU A 97 17.79 14.81 1.34
N GLU A 98 18.59 14.27 0.43
CA GLU A 98 19.91 14.82 0.09
C GLU A 98 19.80 16.30 -0.34
N ASP A 99 18.84 16.62 -1.20
CA ASP A 99 18.57 17.99 -1.62
C ASP A 99 18.13 18.89 -0.45
N MET A 100 17.26 18.39 0.43
CA MET A 100 16.80 19.15 1.59
C MET A 100 17.92 19.38 2.60
N PHE A 101 18.83 18.42 2.80
CA PHE A 101 20.01 18.56 3.65
C PHE A 101 20.97 19.60 3.07
N LYS A 102 21.28 19.53 1.76
CA LYS A 102 22.12 20.52 1.06
C LYS A 102 21.56 21.94 1.17
N GLN A 103 20.24 22.07 1.17
CA GLN A 103 19.53 23.34 1.32
C GLN A 103 19.32 23.77 2.78
N ASN A 104 19.83 23.02 3.76
CA ASN A 104 19.61 23.25 5.20
C ASN A 104 18.12 23.38 5.59
N LYS A 105 17.22 22.72 4.85
CA LYS A 105 15.77 22.71 5.14
C LYS A 105 15.41 21.79 6.31
N ILE A 106 16.22 20.76 6.51
CA ILE A 106 16.18 19.83 7.64
C ILE A 106 17.58 19.23 7.81
N LYS A 107 17.89 18.68 8.98
CA LYS A 107 19.15 17.96 9.23
C LYS A 107 18.90 16.45 9.31
N ARG A 108 19.93 15.63 9.01
CA ARG A 108 19.83 14.16 9.06
C ARG A 108 19.39 13.64 10.43
N GLU A 109 19.83 14.31 11.49
CA GLU A 109 19.54 13.96 12.88
C GLU A 109 18.08 14.16 13.27
N GLN A 110 17.32 14.92 12.47
CA GLN A 110 15.93 15.26 12.74
C GLN A 110 14.94 14.29 12.11
N VAL A 111 15.37 13.45 11.16
CA VAL A 111 14.51 12.56 10.37
C VAL A 111 14.79 11.11 10.71
N VAL A 112 13.73 10.33 10.95
CA VAL A 112 13.77 8.89 11.14
C VAL A 112 13.38 8.21 9.83
N VAL A 113 14.26 7.39 9.27
CA VAL A 113 14.01 6.62 8.05
C VAL A 113 13.85 5.14 8.39
N VAL A 114 12.70 4.59 8.01
CA VAL A 114 12.35 3.18 8.12
C VAL A 114 12.37 2.55 6.73
N THR A 115 13.16 1.50 6.55
CA THR A 115 13.06 0.64 5.35
C THR A 115 12.89 -0.82 5.73
N LYS A 116 12.56 -1.65 4.75
CA LYS A 116 12.21 -3.06 4.95
C LYS A 116 12.66 -3.92 3.78
N ALA A 117 12.93 -5.18 4.06
CA ALA A 117 13.20 -6.20 3.05
C ALA A 117 12.50 -7.53 3.37
N GLY A 118 12.43 -8.41 2.38
CA GLY A 118 11.85 -9.75 2.51
C GLY A 118 11.39 -10.31 1.17
N PHE A 119 10.78 -9.48 0.33
CA PHE A 119 10.30 -9.89 -0.99
C PHE A 119 11.43 -9.91 -2.02
N ILE A 120 11.55 -11.03 -2.72
CA ILE A 120 12.41 -11.20 -3.89
C ILE A 120 11.51 -11.16 -5.13
N ILE A 121 11.75 -10.18 -5.99
CA ILE A 121 11.05 -10.05 -7.28
C ILE A 121 12.08 -10.29 -8.38
N PRO A 122 12.04 -11.45 -9.07
CA PRO A 122 12.93 -11.72 -10.19
C PRO A 122 12.74 -10.68 -11.30
N PRO A 123 13.80 -10.32 -12.05
CA PRO A 123 13.66 -9.42 -13.18
C PRO A 123 12.74 -10.03 -14.24
N THR A 124 11.70 -9.30 -14.62
CA THR A 124 10.94 -9.57 -15.84
C THR A 124 11.62 -8.88 -17.02
N SER A 125 11.44 -9.39 -18.24
CA SER A 125 12.08 -8.87 -19.48
C SER A 125 11.88 -7.37 -19.75
N SER A 126 10.95 -6.71 -19.05
CA SER A 126 10.61 -5.29 -19.16
C SER A 126 11.08 -4.38 -18.01
N SER A 127 11.73 -4.90 -16.96
CA SER A 127 12.19 -4.08 -15.83
C SER A 127 13.67 -3.69 -15.96
N ILE A 128 13.93 -2.47 -16.43
CA ILE A 128 15.27 -1.87 -16.62
C ILE A 128 15.93 -1.56 -15.26
N ALA A 129 17.01 -2.30 -14.95
CA ALA A 129 18.35 -1.84 -14.54
C ALA A 129 18.55 -0.88 -13.33
N SER A 130 17.99 -1.12 -12.15
CA SER A 130 18.43 -0.36 -10.95
C SER A 130 18.50 -1.10 -9.61
N SER A 131 18.34 -2.41 -9.57
CA SER A 131 18.68 -3.21 -8.38
C SER A 131 19.64 -4.33 -8.80
N PRO A 132 20.71 -4.63 -8.02
CA PRO A 132 21.50 -5.83 -8.23
C PRO A 132 20.55 -7.02 -8.18
N SER A 133 20.32 -7.64 -9.33
CA SER A 133 19.48 -8.84 -9.42
C SER A 133 20.23 -9.95 -8.69
N GLU A 134 19.78 -10.31 -7.49
CA GLU A 134 20.28 -11.52 -6.86
C GLU A 134 19.65 -12.72 -7.53
N SER A 135 20.48 -13.52 -8.21
CA SER A 135 20.04 -14.87 -8.62
C SER A 135 19.56 -15.60 -7.37
N LEU A 136 18.42 -16.29 -7.48
CA LEU A 136 17.91 -17.16 -6.42
C LEU A 136 18.95 -18.19 -5.98
N ASP A 137 19.87 -18.56 -6.87
CA ASP A 137 20.98 -19.49 -6.58
C ASP A 137 21.91 -19.00 -5.45
N ASN A 138 21.98 -17.68 -5.22
CA ASN A 138 22.83 -17.08 -4.19
C ASN A 138 22.11 -16.90 -2.84
N ILE A 139 20.83 -17.31 -2.74
CA ILE A 139 20.01 -17.13 -1.53
C ILE A 139 19.79 -18.50 -0.87
N PRO A 140 20.44 -18.80 0.26
CA PRO A 140 20.44 -20.15 0.84
C PRO A 140 19.09 -20.68 1.31
N SER A 141 18.18 -19.80 1.75
CA SER A 141 16.81 -20.14 2.15
C SER A 141 15.85 -19.11 1.58
N TYR A 142 14.85 -19.57 0.83
CA TYR A 142 13.74 -18.74 0.37
C TYR A 142 12.46 -19.58 0.29
N ALA A 143 11.33 -18.88 0.24
CA ALA A 143 9.99 -19.43 0.04
C ALA A 143 9.43 -18.93 -1.29
N LYS A 144 8.82 -19.81 -2.09
CA LYS A 144 8.11 -19.43 -3.33
C LYS A 144 6.66 -19.07 -3.00
N ILE A 145 6.31 -17.80 -3.23
CA ILE A 145 4.97 -17.26 -2.92
C ILE A 145 4.04 -17.36 -4.13
N SER A 146 4.56 -17.07 -5.32
CA SER A 146 3.89 -17.22 -6.61
C SER A 146 4.94 -17.51 -7.70
N ASP A 147 4.53 -17.63 -8.96
CA ASP A 147 5.47 -17.82 -10.07
C ASP A 147 6.38 -16.62 -10.33
N SER A 148 6.02 -15.44 -9.81
CA SER A 148 6.74 -14.18 -10.01
C SER A 148 7.20 -13.52 -8.71
N SER A 149 7.03 -14.17 -7.56
CA SER A 149 7.37 -13.62 -6.26
C SER A 149 7.89 -14.68 -5.31
N TYR A 150 9.02 -14.38 -4.68
CA TYR A 150 9.66 -15.20 -3.66
C TYR A 150 9.86 -14.37 -2.39
N HIS A 151 10.24 -15.01 -1.29
CA HIS A 151 10.47 -14.35 -0.02
C HIS A 151 11.66 -14.97 0.71
N SER A 152 12.53 -14.14 1.29
CA SER A 152 13.63 -14.61 2.13
C SER A 152 13.90 -13.62 3.24
N ILE A 153 14.22 -14.16 4.41
CA ILE A 153 14.74 -13.42 5.56
C ILE A 153 16.13 -13.91 5.96
N HIS A 154 16.78 -14.68 5.08
CA HIS A 154 18.09 -15.26 5.35
C HIS A 154 19.15 -14.15 5.54
N PRO A 155 20.09 -14.28 6.50
CA PRO A 155 21.13 -13.28 6.77
C PRO A 155 21.86 -12.73 5.55
N THR A 156 22.31 -13.60 4.63
CA THR A 156 22.99 -13.18 3.39
C THR A 156 22.13 -12.25 2.51
N TYR A 157 20.84 -12.56 2.40
CA TYR A 157 19.89 -11.74 1.64
C TYR A 157 19.61 -10.42 2.36
N LEU A 158 19.39 -10.44 3.68
CA LEU A 158 19.20 -9.21 4.45
C LEU A 158 20.43 -8.29 4.36
N LYS A 159 21.64 -8.83 4.36
CA LYS A 159 22.89 -8.07 4.17
C LYS A 159 22.92 -7.29 2.87
N SER A 160 22.59 -7.96 1.76
CA SER A 160 22.60 -7.33 0.44
C SER A 160 21.52 -6.26 0.34
N GLN A 161 20.34 -6.53 0.90
CA GLN A 161 19.23 -5.57 0.93
C GLN A 161 19.56 -4.34 1.77
N ILE A 162 20.17 -4.48 2.94
CA ILE A 162 20.64 -3.34 3.76
C ILE A 162 21.66 -2.50 2.98
N THR A 163 22.63 -3.15 2.34
CA THR A 163 23.66 -2.48 1.52
C THR A 163 23.04 -1.66 0.39
N ALA A 164 22.18 -2.29 -0.42
CA ALA A 164 21.54 -1.61 -1.53
C ALA A 164 20.56 -0.51 -1.08
N SER A 165 19.92 -0.68 0.08
CA SER A 165 19.01 0.34 0.64
C SER A 165 19.78 1.57 1.11
N LEU A 166 20.93 1.40 1.78
CA LEU A 166 21.81 2.51 2.19
C LEU A 166 22.27 3.32 0.97
N GLU A 167 22.66 2.64 -0.12
CA GLU A 167 23.07 3.28 -1.38
C GLU A 167 21.92 4.09 -2.00
N ARG A 168 20.73 3.48 -2.18
CA ARG A 168 19.56 4.16 -2.78
C ARG A 168 19.07 5.33 -1.93
N LEU A 169 19.05 5.16 -0.61
CA LEU A 169 18.66 6.20 0.33
C LEU A 169 19.74 7.28 0.50
N LYS A 170 20.97 7.02 0.05
CA LYS A 170 22.13 7.91 0.24
C LYS A 170 22.38 8.22 1.72
N LEU A 171 22.29 7.19 2.56
CA LEU A 171 22.47 7.27 4.01
C LEU A 171 23.61 6.37 4.47
N ASP A 172 24.35 6.81 5.47
CA ASP A 172 25.37 5.99 6.13
C ASP A 172 24.74 4.99 7.12
N LYS A 173 23.55 5.31 7.66
CA LYS A 173 22.81 4.50 8.62
C LYS A 173 21.31 4.60 8.42
N ILE A 174 20.63 3.44 8.44
CA ILE A 174 19.16 3.33 8.50
C ILE A 174 18.73 3.42 9.97
N ASP A 175 17.70 4.20 10.30
CA ASP A 175 17.28 4.34 11.70
C ASP A 175 16.56 3.08 12.21
N ILE A 176 15.67 2.50 11.39
CA ILE A 176 14.98 1.24 11.69
C ILE A 176 14.89 0.39 10.42
N PHE A 177 15.37 -0.85 10.49
CA PHE A 177 15.22 -1.84 9.42
C PHE A 177 14.17 -2.88 9.79
N MET A 178 13.19 -3.15 8.94
CA MET A 178 12.16 -4.16 9.24
C MET A 178 12.23 -5.37 8.32
N ILE A 179 11.97 -6.55 8.88
CA ILE A 179 11.58 -7.71 8.10
C ILE A 179 10.14 -7.50 7.62
N ASN A 180 9.90 -7.64 6.32
CA ASN A 180 8.62 -7.31 5.70
C ASN A 180 7.75 -8.54 5.42
N ASN A 181 6.65 -8.67 6.16
CA ASN A 181 5.63 -9.71 6.06
C ASN A 181 6.21 -11.14 6.01
N PRO A 182 7.02 -11.57 7.01
CA PRO A 182 7.61 -12.90 7.03
C PRO A 182 6.56 -14.02 7.05
N GLU A 183 5.32 -13.75 7.49
CA GLU A 183 4.20 -14.69 7.42
C GLU A 183 3.93 -15.20 6.00
N ARG A 184 4.32 -14.45 4.95
CA ARG A 184 4.14 -14.87 3.55
C ARG A 184 4.86 -16.18 3.25
N MET A 185 5.98 -16.45 3.92
CA MET A 185 6.73 -17.69 3.72
C MET A 185 5.89 -18.94 4.01
N LEU A 186 4.90 -18.86 4.93
CA LEU A 186 3.95 -19.95 5.24
C LEU A 186 3.09 -20.37 4.03
N GLY A 187 2.96 -19.50 3.03
CA GLY A 187 2.21 -19.78 1.81
C GLY A 187 2.94 -20.66 0.79
N ASP A 188 4.19 -21.04 1.03
CA ASP A 188 4.95 -21.88 0.10
C ASP A 188 4.48 -23.35 0.15
N LYS A 189 3.85 -23.76 -0.95
CA LYS A 189 3.33 -25.12 -1.17
C LYS A 189 4.28 -26.01 -1.97
N HIS A 190 5.42 -25.51 -2.43
CA HIS A 190 6.34 -26.24 -3.30
C HIS A 190 7.28 -27.17 -2.53
N ILE A 191 7.55 -26.87 -1.25
CA ILE A 191 8.39 -27.70 -0.38
C ILE A 191 7.53 -28.82 0.23
N PRO A 192 7.94 -30.10 0.14
CA PRO A 192 7.24 -31.20 0.82
C PRO A 192 7.14 -30.94 2.33
N GLY A 193 5.92 -30.91 2.87
CA GLY A 193 5.65 -30.55 4.27
C GLY A 193 5.45 -29.04 4.54
N GLY A 194 5.62 -28.19 3.52
CA GLY A 194 5.38 -26.75 3.56
C GLY A 194 6.36 -25.97 4.43
N PHE A 195 6.22 -24.65 4.42
CA PHE A 195 6.94 -23.78 5.35
C PHE A 195 6.18 -23.70 6.68
N THR A 196 6.67 -24.37 7.73
CA THR A 196 5.96 -24.45 9.01
C THR A 196 6.18 -23.22 9.89
N LYS A 197 5.26 -22.94 10.83
CA LYS A 197 5.47 -21.88 11.85
C LYS A 197 6.73 -22.08 12.67
N SER A 198 7.08 -23.32 13.02
CA SER A 198 8.29 -23.63 13.78
C SER A 198 9.55 -23.23 12.99
N ARG A 199 9.59 -23.59 11.70
CA ARG A 199 10.66 -23.16 10.80
C ARG A 199 10.72 -21.64 10.67
N LEU A 200 9.56 -20.98 10.52
CA LEU A 200 9.51 -19.53 10.41
C LEU A 200 10.03 -18.82 11.66
N TYR A 201 9.63 -19.25 12.86
CA TYR A 201 10.15 -18.66 14.09
C TYR A 201 11.66 -18.87 14.25
N LYS A 202 12.18 -20.03 13.81
CA LYS A 202 13.63 -20.28 13.75
C LYS A 202 14.32 -19.30 12.79
N GLU A 203 13.84 -19.17 11.55
CA GLU A 203 14.45 -18.26 10.56
C GLU A 203 14.35 -16.78 10.98
N ILE A 204 13.26 -16.38 11.66
CA ILE A 204 13.15 -15.04 12.27
C ILE A 204 14.21 -14.85 13.35
N ALA A 205 14.44 -15.85 14.21
CA ALA A 205 15.43 -15.77 15.28
C ALA A 205 16.87 -15.67 14.73
N GLU A 206 17.19 -16.45 13.69
CA GLU A 206 18.47 -16.38 12.96
C GLU A 206 18.66 -15.01 12.28
N ALA A 207 17.61 -14.48 11.65
CA ALA A 207 17.62 -13.15 11.07
C ALA A 207 17.87 -12.07 12.13
N PHE A 208 17.22 -12.15 13.30
CA PHE A 208 17.42 -11.20 14.40
C PHE A 208 18.86 -11.25 14.97
N ALA A 209 19.41 -12.45 15.17
CA ALA A 209 20.79 -12.62 15.63
C ALA A 209 21.81 -12.02 14.63
N TYR A 210 21.51 -12.07 13.33
CA TYR A 210 22.29 -11.37 12.31
C TYR A 210 22.08 -9.85 12.36
N LEU A 211 20.83 -9.37 12.47
CA LEU A 211 20.54 -7.94 12.52
C LEU A 211 21.15 -7.25 13.75
N ASP A 212 21.38 -7.97 14.85
CA ASP A 212 22.18 -7.47 15.98
C ASP A 212 23.62 -7.11 15.57
N GLN A 213 24.21 -7.85 14.63
CA GLN A 213 25.55 -7.55 14.11
C GLN A 213 25.51 -6.26 13.28
N GLU A 214 24.50 -6.06 12.44
CA GLU A 214 24.32 -4.83 11.67
C GLU A 214 24.05 -3.60 12.58
N VAL A 215 23.42 -3.80 13.74
CA VAL A 215 23.32 -2.76 14.77
C VAL A 215 24.68 -2.46 15.38
N ALA A 216 25.45 -3.49 15.75
CA ALA A 216 26.78 -3.34 16.33
C ALA A 216 27.79 -2.68 15.37
N GLU A 217 27.68 -2.99 14.08
CA GLU A 217 28.43 -2.35 12.99
C GLU A 217 27.96 -0.91 12.71
N GLY A 218 26.83 -0.49 13.28
CA GLY A 218 26.30 0.87 13.15
C GLY A 218 25.57 1.14 11.84
N ARG A 219 25.30 0.12 11.02
CA ARG A 219 24.62 0.26 9.73
C ARG A 219 23.11 0.45 9.87
N ILE A 220 22.53 -0.11 10.94
CA ILE A 220 21.13 0.10 11.32
C ILE A 220 21.02 0.55 12.79
N GLY A 221 20.01 1.36 13.12
CA GLY A 221 19.76 1.84 14.49
C GLY A 221 19.04 0.82 15.37
N GLY A 222 18.25 -0.05 14.77
CA GLY A 222 17.49 -1.13 15.38
C GLY A 222 16.65 -1.81 14.32
N TYR A 223 15.94 -2.87 14.69
CA TYR A 223 15.12 -3.62 13.76
C TYR A 223 13.70 -3.91 14.25
N GLY A 224 12.85 -4.31 13.31
CA GLY A 224 11.45 -4.57 13.54
C GLY A 224 10.84 -5.61 12.61
N ILE A 225 9.53 -5.83 12.76
CA ILE A 225 8.73 -6.64 11.82
C ILE A 225 7.54 -5.82 11.35
N CYS A 226 7.37 -5.72 10.03
CA CYS A 226 6.10 -5.36 9.42
C CYS A 226 5.31 -6.63 9.13
N SER A 227 4.07 -6.73 9.57
CA SER A 227 3.24 -7.92 9.39
C SER A 227 1.77 -7.57 9.22
N ASN A 228 1.09 -8.29 8.32
CA ASN A 228 -0.36 -8.27 8.20
C ASN A 228 -1.05 -9.32 9.09
N ALA A 229 -0.32 -10.15 9.82
CA ALA A 229 -0.88 -11.27 10.59
C ALA A 229 -0.60 -11.20 12.10
N MET A 230 0.40 -10.43 12.55
CA MET A 230 0.73 -10.33 13.98
C MET A 230 -0.42 -9.83 14.86
N HIS A 231 -1.32 -9.02 14.31
CA HIS A 231 -2.46 -8.44 15.04
C HIS A 231 -3.70 -9.36 15.09
N MET A 232 -3.67 -10.47 14.35
CA MET A 232 -4.81 -11.38 14.17
C MET A 232 -4.52 -12.76 14.82
N PRO A 233 -4.77 -12.96 16.14
CA PRO A 233 -4.41 -14.19 16.82
C PRO A 233 -5.18 -15.44 16.36
N THR A 234 -6.28 -15.26 15.63
CA THR A 234 -7.19 -16.32 15.17
C THR A 234 -6.86 -16.87 13.78
N THR A 235 -5.97 -16.22 13.02
CA THR A 235 -5.65 -16.66 11.65
C THR A 235 -4.55 -17.71 11.62
N GLU A 236 -4.59 -18.57 10.60
CA GLU A 236 -3.58 -19.61 10.42
C GLU A 236 -2.17 -19.02 10.25
N ASP A 237 -2.04 -17.85 9.62
CA ASP A 237 -0.77 -17.16 9.40
C ASP A 237 -0.31 -16.29 10.59
N HIS A 238 -1.03 -16.30 11.71
CA HIS A 238 -0.69 -15.49 12.89
C HIS A 238 0.75 -15.72 13.37
N LEU A 239 1.47 -14.60 13.54
CA LEU A 239 2.80 -14.53 14.14
C LEU A 239 2.70 -13.96 15.56
N SER A 240 3.01 -14.79 16.56
CA SER A 240 2.94 -14.40 17.96
C SER A 240 4.19 -13.62 18.38
N LEU A 241 4.00 -12.37 18.81
CA LEU A 241 5.06 -11.53 19.36
C LEU A 241 5.76 -12.20 20.55
N LYS A 242 5.00 -12.81 21.46
CA LYS A 242 5.53 -13.57 22.61
C LYS A 242 6.35 -14.79 22.18
N ALA A 243 5.88 -15.54 21.18
CA ALA A 243 6.62 -16.70 20.68
C ALA A 243 7.95 -16.27 20.06
N ILE A 244 7.95 -15.19 19.25
CA ILE A 244 9.16 -14.59 18.69
C ILE A 244 10.09 -14.16 19.83
N ALA A 245 9.62 -13.36 20.78
CA ALA A 245 10.44 -12.89 21.90
C ALA A 245 11.04 -14.03 22.74
N LYS A 246 10.39 -15.20 22.80
CA LYS A 246 10.92 -16.37 23.51
C LYS A 246 12.12 -17.00 22.80
N THR A 247 12.22 -16.94 21.47
CA THR A 247 13.33 -17.56 20.74
C THR A 247 14.71 -16.98 21.11
N ARG A 248 14.76 -15.78 21.71
CA ARG A 248 16.00 -15.18 22.19
C ARG A 248 16.78 -16.06 23.17
N THR A 249 16.11 -16.92 23.94
CA THR A 249 16.79 -17.82 24.89
C THR A 249 17.65 -18.85 24.17
N ASP A 250 17.22 -19.25 22.98
CA ASP A 250 17.83 -20.35 22.24
C ASP A 250 18.80 -19.83 21.15
N PHE A 251 18.54 -18.61 20.63
CA PHE A 251 19.30 -18.01 19.53
C PHE A 251 20.18 -16.82 19.94
N GLY A 252 20.02 -16.29 21.16
CA GLY A 252 20.91 -15.26 21.72
C GLY A 252 20.77 -13.85 21.15
N TRP A 253 19.73 -13.56 20.37
CA TRP A 253 19.50 -12.21 19.84
C TRP A 253 19.01 -11.23 20.92
N ASN A 254 19.30 -9.93 20.74
CA ASN A 254 19.14 -8.89 21.75
C ASN A 254 17.79 -8.16 21.64
N LEU A 255 16.95 -8.31 22.67
CA LEU A 255 15.65 -7.65 22.75
C LEU A 255 15.74 -6.11 22.71
N GLU A 256 16.86 -5.50 23.14
CA GLU A 256 17.07 -4.05 23.09
C GLU A 256 17.22 -3.51 21.66
N ASN A 257 17.49 -4.38 20.69
CA ASN A 257 17.59 -4.03 19.28
C ASN A 257 16.32 -4.28 18.48
N PHE A 258 15.37 -5.04 19.03
CA PHE A 258 14.03 -5.18 18.48
C PHE A 258 13.13 -4.04 18.99
N VAL A 259 13.02 -2.99 18.17
CA VAL A 259 12.50 -1.67 18.61
C VAL A 259 11.10 -1.36 18.13
N ALA A 260 10.62 -2.03 17.07
CA ALA A 260 9.34 -1.67 16.48
C ALA A 260 8.61 -2.83 15.78
N ILE A 261 7.29 -2.71 15.72
CA ILE A 261 6.44 -3.50 14.83
C ILE A 261 5.59 -2.57 13.97
N GLN A 262 5.17 -3.05 12.81
CA GLN A 262 4.22 -2.36 11.94
C GLN A 262 3.06 -3.31 11.61
N ALA A 263 1.83 -2.89 11.93
CA ALA A 263 0.64 -3.68 11.68
C ALA A 263 -0.56 -2.82 11.22
N PRO A 264 -1.49 -3.38 10.45
CA PRO A 264 -2.70 -2.70 10.01
C PRO A 264 -3.56 -2.15 11.16
N LEU A 265 -4.12 -0.95 10.96
CA LEU A 265 -5.19 -0.37 11.78
C LEU A 265 -5.96 0.61 10.93
N ASN A 266 -7.29 0.49 10.95
CA ASN A 266 -8.23 1.44 10.38
C ASN A 266 -9.61 1.23 11.01
N LEU A 267 -10.65 1.84 10.44
CA LEU A 267 -12.01 1.76 10.95
C LEU A 267 -12.58 0.32 10.92
N PHE A 268 -12.15 -0.53 9.99
CA PHE A 268 -12.59 -1.93 9.89
C PHE A 268 -11.63 -2.89 10.62
N GLU A 269 -10.33 -2.83 10.31
CA GLU A 269 -9.28 -3.65 10.93
C GLU A 269 -8.84 -3.02 12.25
N ARG A 270 -9.36 -3.51 13.39
CA ARG A 270 -9.21 -2.90 14.72
C ARG A 270 -8.46 -3.76 15.73
N GLU A 271 -8.06 -4.96 15.35
CA GLU A 271 -7.49 -6.01 16.20
C GLU A 271 -6.11 -5.64 16.73
N LEU A 272 -5.40 -4.71 16.07
CA LEU A 272 -4.14 -4.15 16.59
C LEU A 272 -4.30 -3.55 18.00
N VAL A 273 -5.46 -2.95 18.29
CA VAL A 273 -5.74 -2.22 19.53
C VAL A 273 -6.92 -2.77 20.33
N THR A 274 -7.57 -3.83 19.82
CA THR A 274 -8.72 -4.47 20.45
C THR A 274 -8.32 -5.82 21.02
N ASP A 275 -8.60 -6.04 22.29
CA ASP A 275 -8.31 -7.33 22.92
C ASP A 275 -9.25 -8.41 22.39
N VAL A 276 -8.70 -9.58 22.06
CA VAL A 276 -9.46 -10.76 21.61
C VAL A 276 -9.32 -11.81 22.69
N PHE A 277 -10.24 -11.80 23.68
CA PHE A 277 -10.13 -12.66 24.86
C PHE A 277 -9.91 -14.14 24.48
N PRO A 278 -8.93 -14.83 25.10
CA PRO A 278 -8.12 -14.42 26.26
C PRO A 278 -6.84 -13.61 25.93
N ALA A 279 -6.57 -13.34 24.65
CA ALA A 279 -5.38 -12.62 24.21
C ALA A 279 -5.52 -11.09 24.38
N LYS A 280 -4.41 -10.44 24.72
CA LYS A 280 -4.29 -8.98 24.65
C LYS A 280 -4.09 -8.57 23.20
N SER A 281 -4.53 -7.36 22.86
CA SER A 281 -4.20 -6.71 21.59
C SER A 281 -2.68 -6.62 21.40
N LEU A 282 -2.24 -6.71 20.14
CA LEU A 282 -0.81 -6.62 19.80
C LEU A 282 -0.18 -5.33 20.31
N ALA A 283 -0.89 -4.20 20.27
CA ALA A 283 -0.37 -2.92 20.78
C ALA A 283 -0.14 -2.93 22.31
N ARG A 284 -0.94 -3.68 23.08
CA ARG A 284 -0.70 -3.87 24.52
C ARG A 284 0.49 -4.79 24.77
N GLU A 285 0.62 -5.88 24.01
CA GLU A 285 1.77 -6.78 24.12
C GLU A 285 3.09 -6.07 23.75
N ALA A 286 3.07 -5.25 22.70
CA ALA A 286 4.23 -4.46 22.29
C ALA A 286 4.66 -3.47 23.38
N LYS A 287 3.70 -2.82 24.05
CA LYS A 287 3.97 -1.93 25.19
C LYS A 287 4.67 -2.64 26.35
N GLU A 288 4.29 -3.89 26.65
CA GLU A 288 4.92 -4.68 27.73
C GLU A 288 6.39 -5.04 27.45
N LEU A 289 6.82 -4.93 26.20
CA LEU A 289 8.19 -5.21 25.75
C LEU A 289 8.94 -3.95 25.27
N ASP A 290 8.40 -2.76 25.52
CA ASP A 290 8.94 -1.48 25.07
C ASP A 290 9.18 -1.41 23.54
N ILE A 291 8.29 -2.05 22.78
CA ILE A 291 8.30 -2.07 21.31
C ILE A 291 7.34 -1.01 20.78
N PHE A 292 7.86 -0.14 19.90
CA PHE A 292 7.07 0.91 19.27
C PHE A 292 6.13 0.36 18.20
N VAL A 293 4.90 0.89 18.12
CA VAL A 293 3.89 0.43 17.15
C VAL A 293 3.71 1.46 16.05
N PHE A 294 4.12 1.10 14.84
CA PHE A 294 3.68 1.73 13.62
C PHE A 294 2.38 1.09 13.16
N THR A 295 1.52 1.88 12.53
CA THR A 295 0.39 1.35 11.80
C THR A 295 0.35 1.79 10.35
N ASN A 296 -0.16 0.92 9.49
CA ASN A 296 -0.33 1.13 8.06
C ASN A 296 -1.76 0.79 7.62
N ARG A 297 -2.02 1.01 6.33
CA ARG A 297 -3.35 0.84 5.71
C ARG A 297 -4.47 1.64 6.40
N PRO A 298 -4.26 2.91 6.81
CA PRO A 298 -5.34 3.70 7.39
C PRO A 298 -6.48 3.95 6.39
N LEU A 299 -6.21 3.93 5.08
CA LEU A 299 -7.21 4.26 4.06
C LEU A 299 -7.65 3.11 3.13
N ASN A 300 -7.03 1.93 3.25
CA ASN A 300 -7.36 0.78 2.39
C ASN A 300 -7.51 -0.44 3.29
N ALA A 301 -8.72 -0.57 3.85
CA ALA A 301 -9.05 -1.65 4.76
C ALA A 301 -9.25 -2.96 4.01
N ILE A 302 -9.03 -4.07 4.72
CA ILE A 302 -9.52 -5.39 4.30
C ILE A 302 -10.69 -5.75 5.20
N ALA A 303 -11.88 -5.89 4.63
CA ALA A 303 -13.10 -6.25 5.35
C ALA A 303 -13.93 -7.20 4.48
N GLY A 304 -14.48 -8.27 5.05
CA GLY A 304 -15.27 -9.26 4.30
C GLY A 304 -14.51 -9.93 3.15
N GLY A 305 -13.17 -10.03 3.26
CA GLY A 305 -12.30 -10.54 2.18
C GLY A 305 -12.08 -9.57 1.03
N GLN A 306 -12.48 -8.31 1.17
CA GLN A 306 -12.44 -7.30 0.10
C GLN A 306 -11.68 -6.04 0.53
N ILE A 307 -11.14 -5.31 -0.46
CA ILE A 307 -10.53 -4.00 -0.22
C ILE A 307 -11.64 -2.94 -0.14
N VAL A 308 -11.71 -2.24 0.99
CA VAL A 308 -12.60 -1.09 1.20
C VAL A 308 -11.75 0.17 1.31
N THR A 309 -11.92 1.11 0.36
CA THR A 309 -11.29 2.43 0.46
C THR A 309 -12.01 3.27 1.49
N LEU A 310 -11.27 3.97 2.35
CA LEU A 310 -11.81 4.92 3.32
C LEU A 310 -11.55 6.34 2.83
N GLU A 311 -12.08 6.66 1.64
CA GLU A 311 -11.91 7.94 0.95
C GLU A 311 -13.22 8.34 0.27
N ASN A 312 -13.58 9.62 0.36
CA ASN A 312 -14.69 10.21 -0.39
C ASN A 312 -14.32 11.62 -0.89
N LYS A 313 -14.09 11.77 -2.20
CA LYS A 313 -13.72 13.07 -2.78
C LYS A 313 -14.96 13.87 -3.17
N GLY A 314 -14.97 15.17 -2.90
CA GLY A 314 -15.83 16.20 -3.54
C GLY A 314 -17.33 15.87 -3.65
N GLN A 315 -18.17 16.50 -2.83
CA GLN A 315 -19.62 16.23 -2.80
C GLN A 315 -20.44 16.88 -3.94
N HIS A 316 -19.83 17.71 -4.78
CA HIS A 316 -20.59 18.49 -5.75
C HIS A 316 -21.03 17.67 -6.98
N ASN A 317 -22.33 17.69 -7.26
CA ASN A 317 -23.01 17.15 -8.45
C ASN A 317 -23.00 15.61 -8.65
N ARG A 318 -22.66 14.80 -7.65
CA ARG A 318 -22.61 13.33 -7.82
C ARG A 318 -23.95 12.68 -8.20
N GLN A 319 -25.10 13.23 -7.78
CA GLN A 319 -26.40 12.70 -8.19
C GLN A 319 -26.67 12.90 -9.68
N GLU A 320 -26.32 14.07 -10.22
CA GLU A 320 -26.44 14.36 -11.65
C GLU A 320 -25.46 13.51 -12.47
N THR A 321 -24.22 13.36 -11.99
CA THR A 321 -23.22 12.45 -12.59
C THR A 321 -23.69 11.00 -12.56
N ALA A 322 -24.34 10.56 -11.48
CA ALA A 322 -24.87 9.21 -11.34
C ALA A 322 -25.97 8.91 -12.35
N ALA A 323 -26.94 9.81 -12.49
CA ALA A 323 -28.02 9.67 -13.47
C ALA A 323 -27.47 9.60 -14.90
N LYS A 324 -26.59 10.55 -15.27
CA LYS A 324 -25.94 10.57 -16.60
C LYS A 324 -25.13 9.30 -16.89
N LEU A 325 -24.49 8.74 -15.87
CA LEU A 325 -23.70 7.52 -16.02
C LEU A 325 -24.60 6.29 -16.22
N LEU A 326 -25.74 6.21 -15.52
CA LEU A 326 -26.72 5.15 -15.73
C LEU A 326 -27.33 5.21 -17.13
N ASP A 327 -27.69 6.41 -17.61
CA ASP A 327 -28.20 6.61 -18.96
C ASP A 327 -27.14 6.21 -20.01
N THR A 328 -25.90 6.63 -19.82
CA THR A 328 -24.77 6.25 -20.69
C THR A 328 -24.54 4.73 -20.68
N LEU A 329 -24.61 4.08 -19.52
CA LEU A 329 -24.46 2.64 -19.41
C LEU A 329 -25.56 1.89 -20.16
N ASP A 330 -26.82 2.30 -20.01
CA ASP A 330 -27.95 1.69 -20.69
C ASP A 330 -27.82 1.79 -22.22
N LEU A 331 -27.41 2.96 -22.71
CA LEU A 331 -27.11 3.18 -24.13
C LEU A 331 -25.97 2.30 -24.62
N ASN A 332 -24.88 2.17 -23.86
CA ASN A 332 -23.71 1.38 -24.26
C ASN A 332 -23.96 -0.13 -24.19
N PHE A 333 -24.76 -0.60 -23.23
CA PHE A 333 -25.26 -1.98 -23.21
C PHE A 333 -26.13 -2.26 -24.44
N THR A 334 -27.07 -1.36 -24.75
CA THR A 334 -27.95 -1.49 -25.93
C THR A 334 -27.16 -1.48 -27.23
N SER A 335 -26.19 -0.58 -27.36
CA SER A 335 -25.29 -0.47 -28.52
C SER A 335 -24.52 -1.77 -28.73
N LEU A 336 -23.85 -2.28 -27.70
CA LEU A 336 -23.07 -3.52 -27.80
C LEU A 336 -23.98 -4.72 -28.10
N ALA A 337 -25.15 -4.83 -27.45
CA ALA A 337 -26.11 -5.89 -27.72
C ALA A 337 -26.61 -5.88 -29.17
N GLN A 338 -26.84 -4.70 -29.76
CA GLN A 338 -27.20 -4.59 -31.18
C GLN A 338 -26.06 -5.10 -32.08
N MET A 339 -24.81 -4.74 -31.78
CA MET A 339 -23.66 -5.26 -32.54
C MET A 339 -23.53 -6.79 -32.45
N GLU A 340 -23.82 -7.38 -31.28
CA GLU A 340 -23.83 -8.82 -31.04
C GLU A 340 -24.96 -9.55 -31.80
N LEU A 341 -26.04 -8.84 -32.15
CA LEU A 341 -27.05 -9.33 -33.08
C LEU A 341 -26.58 -9.20 -34.53
N ASP A 342 -26.06 -8.03 -34.91
CA ASP A 342 -25.60 -7.75 -36.27
C ASP A 342 -24.55 -8.78 -36.74
N ILE A 343 -23.62 -9.18 -35.87
CA ILE A 343 -22.59 -10.16 -36.25
C ILE A 343 -23.17 -11.54 -36.56
N LYS A 344 -24.29 -11.94 -35.93
CA LYS A 344 -24.97 -13.22 -36.20
C LYS A 344 -25.55 -13.26 -37.61
N ASP A 345 -25.92 -12.10 -38.15
CA ASP A 345 -26.43 -11.97 -39.51
C ASP A 345 -25.28 -11.84 -40.54
N MET A 346 -24.09 -11.41 -40.10
CA MET A 346 -22.92 -11.19 -40.96
C MET A 346 -22.05 -12.43 -41.18
N ILE A 347 -22.13 -13.46 -40.31
CA ILE A 347 -21.30 -14.67 -40.42
C ILE A 347 -22.15 -15.94 -40.37
N GLU A 348 -21.81 -16.92 -41.21
CA GLU A 348 -22.52 -18.21 -41.27
C GLU A 348 -22.20 -19.12 -40.07
N GLU A 349 -21.00 -19.00 -39.50
CA GLU A 349 -20.55 -19.87 -38.41
C GLU A 349 -21.03 -19.35 -37.05
N GLU A 350 -22.19 -19.85 -36.62
CA GLU A 350 -22.82 -19.51 -35.32
C GLU A 350 -21.87 -19.70 -34.12
N SER A 351 -20.97 -20.69 -34.21
CA SER A 351 -19.95 -20.98 -33.18
C SER A 351 -19.05 -19.77 -32.88
N ILE A 352 -18.77 -18.95 -33.90
CA ILE A 352 -17.95 -17.75 -33.78
C ILE A 352 -18.78 -16.59 -33.21
N ALA A 353 -20.03 -16.45 -33.66
CA ALA A 353 -20.91 -15.37 -33.19
C ALA A 353 -21.21 -15.49 -31.69
N LEU A 354 -21.35 -16.71 -31.17
CA LEU A 354 -21.58 -17.00 -29.74
C LEU A 354 -20.42 -16.58 -28.82
N LYS A 355 -19.26 -16.20 -29.37
CA LYS A 355 -18.14 -15.61 -28.60
C LYS A 355 -18.39 -14.15 -28.22
N PHE A 356 -19.34 -13.49 -28.88
CA PHE A 356 -19.68 -12.08 -28.70
C PHE A 356 -21.05 -11.96 -28.04
N VAL A 357 -21.11 -12.24 -26.73
CA VAL A 357 -22.30 -12.12 -25.87
C VAL A 357 -21.96 -11.40 -24.56
N TRP A 358 -21.03 -10.43 -24.65
CA TRP A 358 -20.47 -9.74 -23.50
C TRP A 358 -21.44 -8.71 -22.91
N SER A 359 -22.36 -8.15 -23.71
CA SER A 359 -23.39 -7.25 -23.21
C SER A 359 -24.25 -7.92 -22.13
N GLU A 360 -24.76 -9.12 -22.41
CA GLU A 360 -25.58 -9.93 -21.50
C GLU A 360 -24.77 -10.37 -20.28
N ILE A 361 -23.59 -10.97 -20.50
CA ILE A 361 -22.70 -11.44 -19.40
C ILE A 361 -22.39 -10.31 -18.42
N LEU A 362 -22.02 -9.12 -18.93
CA LEU A 362 -21.66 -7.99 -18.08
C LEU A 362 -22.87 -7.38 -17.38
N SER A 363 -24.03 -7.32 -18.05
CA SER A 363 -25.27 -6.81 -17.48
C SER A 363 -25.77 -7.68 -16.32
N GLU A 364 -25.83 -9.00 -16.51
CA GLU A 364 -26.24 -9.95 -15.47
C GLU A 364 -25.32 -9.94 -14.25
N ASN A 365 -24.04 -9.65 -14.46
CA ASN A 365 -23.03 -9.60 -13.40
C ASN A 365 -22.83 -8.21 -12.80
N LEU A 366 -23.51 -7.17 -13.28
CA LEU A 366 -23.24 -5.78 -12.89
C LEU A 366 -23.38 -5.54 -11.38
N SER A 367 -24.43 -6.11 -10.77
CA SER A 367 -24.66 -6.03 -9.32
C SER A 367 -23.54 -6.66 -8.49
N ARG A 368 -22.97 -7.77 -8.98
CA ARG A 368 -21.83 -8.45 -8.35
C ARG A 368 -20.56 -7.64 -8.54
N LEU A 369 -20.35 -7.04 -9.71
CA LEU A 369 -19.18 -6.20 -10.00
C LEU A 369 -19.18 -4.93 -9.13
N SER A 370 -20.33 -4.27 -8.96
CA SER A 370 -20.43 -3.04 -8.16
C SER A 370 -20.17 -3.24 -6.66
N SER A 371 -20.23 -4.49 -6.18
CA SER A 371 -19.84 -4.80 -4.80
C SER A 371 -18.38 -4.40 -4.52
N ASN A 372 -17.49 -4.53 -5.50
CA ASN A 372 -16.06 -4.26 -5.33
C ASN A 372 -15.43 -3.62 -6.56
N TYR A 373 -15.19 -2.31 -6.48
CA TYR A 373 -14.55 -1.54 -7.55
C TYR A 373 -13.20 -2.12 -8.01
N PHE A 374 -12.30 -2.49 -7.10
CA PHE A 374 -10.97 -2.95 -7.48
C PHE A 374 -11.01 -4.32 -8.17
N ALA A 375 -11.81 -5.24 -7.64
CA ALA A 375 -12.00 -6.56 -8.23
C ALA A 375 -12.67 -6.44 -9.60
N ALA A 376 -13.71 -5.60 -9.72
CA ALA A 376 -14.37 -5.34 -10.99
C ALA A 376 -13.41 -4.76 -12.01
N LYS A 377 -12.68 -3.69 -11.67
CA LYS A 377 -11.69 -3.09 -12.54
C LYS A 377 -10.62 -4.10 -13.00
N HIS A 378 -10.09 -4.89 -12.06
CA HIS A 378 -9.11 -5.92 -12.38
C HIS A 378 -9.66 -6.98 -13.33
N TYR A 379 -10.87 -7.50 -13.06
CA TYR A 379 -11.55 -8.46 -13.90
C TYR A 379 -11.79 -7.91 -15.32
N LEU A 380 -12.29 -6.68 -15.43
CA LEU A 380 -12.55 -6.03 -16.71
C LEU A 380 -11.25 -5.84 -17.52
N GLU A 381 -10.17 -5.39 -16.88
CA GLU A 381 -8.89 -5.10 -17.56
C GLU A 381 -8.05 -6.35 -17.87
N ARG A 382 -8.13 -7.41 -17.05
CA ARG A 382 -7.22 -8.56 -17.11
C ARG A 382 -7.87 -9.83 -17.65
N GLU A 383 -9.18 -9.95 -17.55
CA GLU A 383 -9.91 -11.12 -18.02
C GLU A 383 -10.81 -10.77 -19.21
N VAL A 384 -11.69 -9.78 -19.06
CA VAL A 384 -12.71 -9.45 -20.07
C VAL A 384 -12.10 -8.87 -21.34
N LEU A 385 -11.39 -7.74 -21.25
CA LEU A 385 -10.82 -7.10 -22.45
C LEU A 385 -9.83 -8.03 -23.18
N PRO A 386 -8.92 -8.76 -22.50
CA PRO A 386 -8.05 -9.71 -23.18
C PRO A 386 -8.79 -10.90 -23.80
N ALA A 387 -9.91 -11.36 -23.22
CA ALA A 387 -10.74 -12.40 -23.84
C ALA A 387 -11.40 -11.88 -25.13
N ILE A 388 -12.01 -10.69 -25.08
CA ILE A 388 -12.59 -10.02 -26.24
C ILE A 388 -11.55 -9.83 -27.34
N ASP A 389 -10.38 -9.27 -27.02
CA ASP A 389 -9.31 -9.04 -27.99
C ASP A 389 -8.81 -10.34 -28.65
N ARG A 390 -8.79 -11.45 -27.89
CA ARG A 390 -8.41 -12.77 -28.41
C ARG A 390 -9.43 -13.28 -29.42
N ASP A 391 -10.72 -13.20 -29.11
CA ASP A 391 -11.80 -13.67 -29.98
C ASP A 391 -11.97 -12.74 -31.21
N LEU A 392 -11.81 -11.43 -31.04
CA LEU A 392 -11.75 -10.47 -32.15
C LEU A 392 -10.57 -10.75 -33.08
N LYS A 393 -9.39 -11.06 -32.54
CA LYS A 393 -8.22 -11.44 -33.34
C LYS A 393 -8.49 -12.75 -34.09
N PHE A 394 -9.12 -13.73 -33.45
CA PHE A 394 -9.51 -14.97 -34.12
C PHE A 394 -10.47 -14.70 -35.29
N LEU A 395 -11.51 -13.89 -35.09
CA LEU A 395 -12.44 -13.51 -36.16
C LEU A 395 -11.72 -12.77 -37.30
N HIS A 396 -10.85 -11.81 -36.98
CA HIS A 396 -10.04 -11.10 -37.95
C HIS A 396 -9.18 -12.07 -38.79
N ASP A 397 -8.46 -12.98 -38.13
CA ASP A 397 -7.60 -13.97 -38.80
C ASP A 397 -8.43 -14.95 -39.67
N SER A 398 -9.65 -15.29 -39.26
CA SER A 398 -10.56 -16.15 -40.04
C SER A 398 -11.09 -15.46 -41.30
N VAL A 399 -11.35 -14.14 -41.24
CA VAL A 399 -11.82 -13.35 -42.39
C VAL A 399 -10.69 -13.00 -43.37
N THR A 400 -9.47 -12.80 -42.85
CA THR A 400 -8.29 -12.37 -43.64
C THR A 400 -7.42 -13.50 -44.17
N LYS A 401 -7.56 -14.73 -43.66
CA LYS A 401 -6.93 -15.90 -44.29
C LYS A 401 -7.46 -16.05 -45.71
N GLU A 402 -6.58 -15.86 -46.70
CA GLU A 402 -6.83 -16.24 -48.09
C GLU A 402 -7.21 -17.73 -48.10
N SER A 403 -8.44 -18.05 -48.50
CA SER A 403 -8.77 -19.39 -48.94
C SER A 403 -7.95 -19.65 -50.21
N SER A 404 -6.83 -20.34 -50.06
CA SER A 404 -6.30 -21.17 -51.12
C SER A 404 -7.38 -22.20 -51.49
N GLN A 405 -8.18 -21.85 -52.49
CA GLN A 405 -9.22 -22.66 -53.15
C GLN A 405 -10.41 -23.06 -52.26
N GLU A 406 -11.63 -22.71 -52.70
CA GLU A 406 -12.96 -23.15 -52.19
C GLU A 406 -13.78 -22.26 -51.23
N PHE A 407 -13.50 -20.97 -51.08
CA PHE A 407 -14.48 -20.03 -50.48
C PHE A 407 -14.62 -18.73 -51.28
N ASP A 408 -14.97 -18.85 -52.57
CA ASP A 408 -15.68 -17.79 -53.30
C ASP A 408 -17.19 -17.98 -53.05
N ASN A 409 -17.64 -17.73 -51.81
CA ASN A 409 -19.06 -17.45 -51.57
C ASN A 409 -19.26 -15.94 -51.72
N GLU A 410 -20.00 -15.55 -52.75
CA GLU A 410 -20.31 -14.19 -53.24
C GLU A 410 -21.02 -13.24 -52.23
N PHE A 411 -21.13 -13.58 -50.94
CA PHE A 411 -22.08 -12.94 -50.01
C PHE A 411 -21.51 -12.42 -48.68
N VAL A 412 -20.22 -12.59 -48.36
CA VAL A 412 -19.65 -12.09 -47.09
C VAL A 412 -18.84 -10.82 -47.32
N ASP A 413 -19.36 -9.68 -46.85
CA ASP A 413 -18.66 -8.38 -46.89
C ASP A 413 -17.56 -8.33 -45.82
N LYS A 414 -16.34 -8.68 -46.25
CA LYS A 414 -15.15 -8.71 -45.39
C LYS A 414 -14.82 -7.35 -44.78
N ASP A 415 -15.01 -6.27 -45.53
CA ASP A 415 -14.74 -4.92 -45.05
C ASP A 415 -15.75 -4.51 -43.96
N ALA A 416 -17.02 -4.92 -44.12
CA ALA A 416 -18.02 -4.73 -43.08
C ALA A 416 -17.66 -5.47 -41.78
N ILE A 417 -17.17 -6.71 -41.85
CA ILE A 417 -16.77 -7.47 -40.65
C ILE A 417 -15.53 -6.84 -39.99
N ILE A 418 -14.54 -6.39 -40.76
CA ILE A 418 -13.35 -5.72 -40.21
C ILE A 418 -13.75 -4.41 -39.51
N ASN A 419 -14.63 -3.61 -40.12
CA ASN A 419 -15.17 -2.42 -39.48
C ASN A 419 -15.96 -2.74 -38.21
N TRP A 420 -16.75 -3.81 -38.22
CA TRP A 420 -17.47 -4.30 -37.04
C TRP A 420 -16.50 -4.68 -35.91
N ILE A 421 -15.40 -5.39 -36.21
CA ILE A 421 -14.37 -5.77 -35.23
C ILE A 421 -13.80 -4.54 -34.52
N ASP A 422 -13.43 -3.50 -35.28
CA ASP A 422 -12.81 -2.30 -34.72
C ASP A 422 -13.81 -1.49 -33.88
N LEU A 423 -15.06 -1.39 -34.35
CA LEU A 423 -16.13 -0.74 -33.61
C LEU A 423 -16.45 -1.51 -32.32
N TYR A 424 -16.58 -2.84 -32.38
CA TYR A 424 -16.91 -3.67 -31.23
C TYR A 424 -15.82 -3.56 -30.16
N ARG A 425 -14.54 -3.57 -30.57
CA ARG A 425 -13.41 -3.37 -29.66
C ARG A 425 -13.52 -2.04 -28.92
N LYS A 426 -13.87 -0.98 -29.63
CA LYS A 426 -14.02 0.37 -29.06
C LYS A 426 -15.22 0.46 -28.12
N GLU A 427 -16.38 -0.07 -28.52
CA GLU A 427 -17.60 -0.07 -27.72
C GLU A 427 -17.43 -0.91 -26.45
N ALA A 428 -16.85 -2.12 -26.55
CA ALA A 428 -16.55 -2.94 -25.38
C ALA A 428 -15.59 -2.25 -24.40
N LYS A 429 -14.55 -1.57 -24.91
CA LYS A 429 -13.63 -0.78 -24.06
C LYS A 429 -14.34 0.39 -23.39
N THR A 430 -15.28 1.02 -24.07
CA THR A 430 -16.08 2.12 -23.52
C THR A 430 -17.00 1.60 -22.42
N LEU A 431 -17.77 0.54 -22.70
CA LEU A 431 -18.66 -0.11 -21.73
C LEU A 431 -17.92 -0.57 -20.47
N THR A 432 -16.77 -1.24 -20.62
CA THR A 432 -15.96 -1.66 -19.45
C THR A 432 -15.44 -0.47 -18.64
N THR A 433 -15.14 0.67 -19.27
CA THR A 433 -14.75 1.91 -18.58
C THR A 433 -15.92 2.51 -17.81
N ASP A 434 -17.12 2.50 -18.38
CA ASP A 434 -18.32 3.00 -17.72
C ASP A 434 -18.76 2.11 -16.56
N ILE A 435 -18.67 0.78 -16.72
CA ILE A 435 -18.94 -0.18 -15.63
C ILE A 435 -17.97 0.09 -14.48
N ALA A 436 -16.68 0.26 -14.76
CA ALA A 436 -15.70 0.57 -13.72
C ALA A 436 -16.01 1.91 -13.02
N SER A 437 -16.46 2.92 -13.77
CA SER A 437 -16.89 4.22 -13.23
C SER A 437 -18.14 4.10 -12.35
N PHE A 438 -19.08 3.23 -12.72
CA PHE A 438 -20.28 2.95 -11.92
C PHE A 438 -19.93 2.22 -10.63
N CYS A 439 -19.07 1.21 -10.68
CA CYS A 439 -18.57 0.53 -9.49
C CYS A 439 -17.84 1.49 -8.54
N GLN A 440 -17.09 2.47 -9.08
CA GLN A 440 -16.45 3.51 -8.28
C GLN A 440 -17.48 4.41 -7.60
N LEU A 441 -18.47 4.90 -8.35
CA LEU A 441 -19.55 5.73 -7.83
C LEU A 441 -20.33 5.02 -6.71
N ASP A 442 -20.62 3.72 -6.87
CA ASP A 442 -21.30 2.94 -5.84
C ASP A 442 -20.46 2.81 -4.55
N SER A 443 -19.15 2.56 -4.70
CA SER A 443 -18.21 2.58 -3.57
C SER A 443 -18.18 3.95 -2.87
N ASP A 444 -18.18 5.03 -3.65
CA ASP A 444 -18.16 6.40 -3.13
C ASP A 444 -19.45 6.74 -2.36
N LYS A 445 -20.61 6.23 -2.80
CA LYS A 445 -21.89 6.38 -2.07
C LYS A 445 -21.84 5.70 -0.69
N ARG A 446 -21.34 4.46 -0.64
CA ARG A 446 -21.16 3.73 0.63
C ARG A 446 -20.20 4.48 1.57
N ASN A 447 -19.15 5.07 1.01
CA ASN A 447 -18.19 5.87 1.78
C ASN A 447 -18.79 7.19 2.30
N ASP A 448 -19.65 7.86 1.53
CA ASP A 448 -20.39 9.03 2.01
C ASP A 448 -21.36 8.69 3.14
N GLU A 449 -22.07 7.57 3.02
CA GLU A 449 -22.96 7.07 4.07
C GLU A 449 -22.17 6.77 5.35
N LEU A 450 -21.06 6.05 5.23
CA LEU A 450 -20.17 5.77 6.35
C LEU A 450 -19.65 7.06 6.98
N ASN A 451 -19.22 8.03 6.17
CA ASN A 451 -18.77 9.34 6.64
C ASN A 451 -19.86 10.06 7.45
N LEU A 452 -21.09 10.08 6.93
CA LEU A 452 -22.24 10.72 7.60
C LEU A 452 -22.53 10.05 8.94
N VAL A 453 -22.68 8.72 8.95
CA VAL A 453 -22.98 7.94 10.16
C VAL A 453 -21.89 8.12 11.21
N LEU A 454 -20.61 8.07 10.82
CA LEU A 454 -19.50 8.32 11.75
C LEU A 454 -19.54 9.73 12.35
N GLY A 455 -19.93 10.75 11.56
CA GLY A 455 -20.08 12.11 12.05
C GLY A 455 -21.25 12.30 13.03
N LEU A 456 -22.32 11.52 12.86
CA LEU A 456 -23.45 11.50 13.79
C LEU A 456 -23.10 10.77 15.09
N ILE A 457 -22.36 9.66 14.99
CA ILE A 457 -21.89 8.87 16.12
C ILE A 457 -20.86 9.64 16.94
N CYS A 458 -19.87 10.26 16.29
CA CYS A 458 -18.78 10.96 16.95
C CYS A 458 -18.57 12.36 16.35
N LYS A 459 -19.06 13.38 17.07
CA LYS A 459 -18.94 14.79 16.65
C LYS A 459 -17.52 15.34 16.74
N ASP A 460 -16.62 14.65 17.46
CA ASP A 460 -15.22 15.05 17.69
C ASP A 460 -14.29 14.75 16.51
N PHE A 461 -14.80 14.05 15.50
CA PHE A 461 -14.11 13.92 14.23
C PHE A 461 -13.87 15.28 13.57
N VAL A 462 -12.78 15.35 12.80
CA VAL A 462 -12.61 16.37 11.78
C VAL A 462 -13.79 16.29 10.81
N SER A 463 -14.32 17.45 10.44
CA SER A 463 -15.44 17.58 9.52
C SER A 463 -15.20 18.74 8.57
N ASP A 464 -15.92 18.74 7.46
CA ASP A 464 -16.10 19.82 6.51
C ASP A 464 -17.27 20.74 6.87
N VAL A 465 -18.02 20.42 7.95
CA VAL A 465 -19.16 21.21 8.43
C VAL A 465 -19.17 21.29 9.96
N GLY A 466 -19.99 22.20 10.50
CA GLY A 466 -20.22 22.29 11.95
C GLY A 466 -19.02 22.85 12.75
N PRO A 467 -18.97 22.60 14.07
CA PRO A 467 -18.02 23.27 14.96
C PRO A 467 -16.57 22.77 14.84
N ASN A 468 -16.37 21.54 14.35
CA ASN A 468 -15.06 20.93 14.12
C ASN A 468 -14.60 21.05 12.66
N LYS A 469 -15.16 22.03 11.93
CA LYS A 469 -14.87 22.28 10.53
C LYS A 469 -13.39 22.58 10.30
N VAL A 470 -12.79 21.91 9.33
CA VAL A 470 -11.51 22.30 8.72
C VAL A 470 -11.80 22.63 7.26
N GLU A 471 -11.37 23.81 6.83
CA GLU A 471 -11.57 24.26 5.45
C GLU A 471 -10.70 23.44 4.48
N ASN A 472 -11.17 23.25 3.26
CA ASN A 472 -10.43 22.61 2.16
C ASN A 472 -9.98 21.16 2.43
N ILE A 473 -10.71 20.40 3.24
CA ILE A 473 -10.49 18.95 3.33
C ILE A 473 -10.80 18.32 1.96
N GLY A 474 -9.87 17.51 1.45
CA GLY A 474 -10.08 16.75 0.21
C GLY A 474 -11.04 15.57 0.40
N SER A 475 -10.85 14.79 1.47
CA SER A 475 -11.68 13.63 1.82
C SER A 475 -12.02 13.57 3.32
N PRO A 476 -13.25 13.93 3.72
CA PRO A 476 -13.70 13.84 5.10
C PRO A 476 -13.55 12.44 5.71
N LEU A 477 -13.88 11.38 4.97
CA LEU A 477 -13.72 10.00 5.46
C LEU A 477 -12.25 9.64 5.70
N SER A 478 -11.35 10.09 4.82
CA SER A 478 -9.91 9.87 5.00
C SER A 478 -9.42 10.50 6.29
N THR A 479 -9.85 11.75 6.56
CA THR A 479 -9.46 12.44 7.80
C THR A 479 -9.97 11.70 9.04
N LYS A 480 -11.20 11.18 9.03
CA LYS A 480 -11.76 10.38 10.14
C LYS A 480 -10.96 9.11 10.39
N SER A 481 -10.62 8.37 9.34
CA SER A 481 -9.84 7.14 9.49
C SER A 481 -8.44 7.41 10.04
N ILE A 482 -7.74 8.43 9.52
CA ILE A 482 -6.41 8.81 10.02
C ILE A 482 -6.49 9.29 11.48
N GLN A 483 -7.50 10.10 11.82
CA GLN A 483 -7.69 10.60 13.19
C GLN A 483 -7.94 9.44 14.17
N TYR A 484 -8.73 8.44 13.78
CA TYR A 484 -8.97 7.22 14.55
C TYR A 484 -7.66 6.46 14.82
N CYS A 485 -6.83 6.22 13.80
CA CYS A 485 -5.55 5.54 13.95
C CYS A 485 -4.58 6.31 14.86
N ALA A 486 -4.46 7.62 14.66
CA ALA A 486 -3.55 8.47 15.45
C ALA A 486 -3.99 8.63 16.92
N ALA A 487 -5.30 8.60 17.18
CA ALA A 487 -5.87 8.67 18.53
C ALA A 487 -5.76 7.34 19.29
N SER A 488 -5.57 6.23 18.58
CA SER A 488 -5.63 4.90 19.19
C SER A 488 -4.50 4.69 20.22
N PRO A 489 -4.83 4.11 21.39
CA PRO A 489 -3.87 3.93 22.47
C PRO A 489 -2.76 2.97 22.09
N ASN A 490 -1.54 3.26 22.54
CA ASN A 490 -0.33 2.48 22.27
C ASN A 490 0.07 2.38 20.78
N VAL A 491 -0.59 3.14 19.89
CA VAL A 491 -0.13 3.38 18.53
C VAL A 491 0.77 4.62 18.53
N GLY A 492 2.01 4.42 18.10
CA GLY A 492 3.06 5.44 18.10
C GLY A 492 3.03 6.31 16.86
N CYS A 493 2.82 5.73 15.68
CA CYS A 493 2.80 6.47 14.41
C CYS A 493 1.88 5.83 13.37
N THR A 494 1.05 6.64 12.70
CA THR A 494 0.20 6.26 11.56
C THR A 494 0.91 6.61 10.26
N LEU A 495 1.25 5.59 9.47
CA LEU A 495 1.91 5.73 8.18
C LEU A 495 0.87 5.93 7.08
N VAL A 496 0.90 7.10 6.44
CA VAL A 496 -0.08 7.52 5.44
C VAL A 496 0.61 7.71 4.09
N GLY A 497 0.03 7.14 3.03
CA GLY A 497 0.51 7.22 1.65
C GLY A 497 0.28 8.57 0.98
N MET A 498 0.77 9.66 1.58
CA MET A 498 0.51 11.06 1.17
C MET A 498 1.22 11.42 -0.14
N ARG A 499 0.60 11.10 -1.29
CA ARG A 499 1.19 11.28 -2.62
C ARG A 499 1.02 12.69 -3.21
N THR A 500 0.21 13.55 -2.62
CA THR A 500 0.04 14.95 -3.07
C THR A 500 0.05 15.91 -1.87
N PRO A 501 0.40 17.20 -2.06
CA PRO A 501 0.36 18.19 -0.98
C PRO A 501 -1.01 18.36 -0.31
N GLU A 502 -2.10 18.21 -1.06
CA GLU A 502 -3.48 18.28 -0.53
C GLU A 502 -3.73 17.12 0.43
N TYR A 503 -3.24 15.94 0.09
CA TYR A 503 -3.37 14.78 0.96
C TYR A 503 -2.51 14.91 2.23
N VAL A 504 -1.36 15.60 2.15
CA VAL A 504 -0.58 15.96 3.34
C VAL A 504 -1.39 16.86 4.28
N TYR A 505 -2.13 17.82 3.72
CA TYR A 505 -2.99 18.71 4.52
C TYR A 505 -4.09 17.94 5.26
N ASP A 506 -4.81 17.05 4.57
CA ASP A 506 -5.84 16.20 5.18
C ASP A 506 -5.28 15.35 6.33
N ALA A 507 -4.12 14.73 6.11
CA ALA A 507 -3.48 13.88 7.12
C ALA A 507 -3.00 14.68 8.35
N LEU A 508 -2.49 15.90 8.15
CA LEU A 508 -2.11 16.81 9.23
C LEU A 508 -3.33 17.22 10.05
N ALA A 509 -4.39 17.71 9.39
CA ALA A 509 -5.63 18.11 10.05
C ALA A 509 -6.22 16.99 10.92
N ALA A 510 -6.24 15.76 10.37
CA ALA A 510 -6.66 14.57 11.10
C ALA A 510 -5.79 14.27 12.32
N THR A 511 -4.47 14.31 12.16
CA THR A 511 -3.53 13.93 13.23
C THR A 511 -3.50 14.99 14.34
N GLU A 512 -3.50 16.27 14.02
CA GLU A 512 -3.59 17.38 14.99
C GLU A 512 -4.87 17.28 15.84
N ALA A 513 -5.98 16.88 15.22
CA ALA A 513 -7.26 16.69 15.89
C ALA A 513 -7.39 15.35 16.65
N SER A 514 -6.40 14.44 16.57
CA SER A 514 -6.52 13.09 17.15
C SER A 514 -6.77 13.10 18.67
N LYS A 515 -6.27 14.11 19.39
CA LYS A 515 -6.51 14.27 20.83
C LYS A 515 -7.98 14.50 21.21
N ARG A 516 -8.85 14.86 20.24
CA ARG A 516 -10.28 15.02 20.46
C ARG A 516 -10.99 13.68 20.68
N LEU A 517 -10.42 12.58 20.17
CA LEU A 517 -10.99 11.24 20.34
C LEU A 517 -10.43 10.61 21.61
N THR A 518 -11.19 10.67 22.71
CA THR A 518 -10.86 9.94 23.93
C THR A 518 -11.24 8.46 23.81
N LYS A 519 -10.90 7.65 24.82
CA LYS A 519 -11.30 6.24 24.88
C LYS A 519 -12.81 6.05 24.70
N SER A 520 -13.62 6.93 25.29
CA SER A 520 -15.09 6.85 25.15
C SER A 520 -15.56 7.08 23.72
N GLN A 521 -14.96 8.03 22.98
CA GLN A 521 -15.28 8.24 21.56
C GLN A 521 -14.82 7.04 20.72
N LEU A 522 -13.65 6.48 20.97
CA LEU A 522 -13.16 5.29 20.26
C LEU A 522 -14.09 4.09 20.46
N ASP A 523 -14.57 3.88 21.69
CA ASP A 523 -15.51 2.80 22.00
C ASP A 523 -16.89 3.03 21.35
N LEU A 524 -17.30 4.28 21.17
CA LEU A 524 -18.53 4.64 20.46
C LEU A 524 -18.39 4.43 18.94
N ILE A 525 -17.26 4.82 18.35
CA ILE A 525 -16.95 4.56 16.93
C ILE A 525 -16.96 3.06 16.64
N ALA A 526 -16.40 2.25 17.55
CA ALA A 526 -16.38 0.80 17.46
C ALA A 526 -17.77 0.14 17.42
N GLN A 527 -18.83 0.86 17.80
CA GLN A 527 -20.23 0.41 17.76
C GLN A 527 -20.97 0.87 16.50
N CYS A 528 -20.29 1.52 15.55
CA CYS A 528 -20.90 1.92 14.28
C CYS A 528 -21.45 0.69 13.53
N PRO A 529 -22.76 0.64 13.23
CA PRO A 529 -23.38 -0.54 12.63
C PRO A 529 -22.78 -0.87 11.25
N LEU A 530 -22.40 0.15 10.47
CA LEU A 530 -21.78 -0.04 9.15
C LEU A 530 -20.38 -0.65 9.24
N LEU A 531 -19.67 -0.49 10.36
CA LEU A 531 -18.38 -1.14 10.59
C LEU A 531 -18.51 -2.59 11.08
N LEU A 532 -19.69 -2.95 11.62
CA LEU A 532 -19.97 -4.29 12.17
C LEU A 532 -20.65 -5.22 11.15
N ALA A 533 -21.13 -4.67 10.03
CA ALA A 533 -21.91 -5.39 9.02
C ALA A 533 -21.05 -6.17 8.00
N VAL A 534 -19.73 -6.27 8.21
CA VAL A 534 -18.75 -6.72 7.20
C VAL A 534 -17.96 -7.94 7.65
#